data_AF-A0A3N4JBW4-F1
#
_entry.id   AF-A0A3N4JBW4-F1
#
_cell.length_a   1.000
_cell.length_b   1.000
_cell.length_c   1.000
_cell.angle_alpha   90.00
_cell.angle_beta   90.00
_cell.angle_gamma   90.00
#
_symmetry.space_group_name_H-M   'P 1'
#
loop_
_entity.id
_entity.type
_entity.pdbx_description
1 polymer ?
#
loop_
_entity_poly.entity_id
_entity_poly.type
_entity_poly.pdbx_seq_one_letter_code
_entity_poly.pdbx_strand_id
1 'polypeptide(L)'
;MLYRSGRLDSATADDRRKLVHDYGINIVIGLRTKPEHIIREQRGHYGNGLDELGVRTVNVHFISKKFEMALVKQLGWWDVIKVVVLMIFGFRATAIRIIGEKVVKSKGLAGLSLASLEYCGEEIRSSLEILCDQSAYPVLMHCTQGKDRTGLLSILLLLLLKVPIDAIKKTLRAQGKV
;
A
#
# COMPACT_ATOMS: atom_id res chain seq x y z
N MET A 1 -8.02 15.44 -10.63
CA MET A 1 -8.58 14.08 -10.85
C MET A 1 -7.71 13.05 -10.14
N LEU A 2 -8.32 12.04 -9.52
CA LEU A 2 -7.63 10.98 -8.77
C LEU A 2 -7.73 9.64 -9.49
N TYR A 3 -6.58 9.02 -9.75
CA TYR A 3 -6.46 7.72 -10.37
C TYR A 3 -5.91 6.69 -9.37
N ARG A 4 -6.14 5.41 -9.65
CA ARG A 4 -5.55 4.31 -8.88
C ARG A 4 -5.14 3.15 -9.76
N SER A 5 -4.11 2.43 -9.36
CA SER A 5 -3.61 1.26 -10.09
C SER A 5 -2.97 0.20 -9.18
N GLY A 6 -2.66 -0.95 -9.77
CA GLY A 6 -1.74 -1.95 -9.20
C GLY A 6 -0.29 -1.51 -9.31
N ARG A 7 0.64 -2.45 -9.24
CA ARG A 7 2.08 -2.15 -9.37
C ARG A 7 2.40 -1.43 -10.69
N LEU A 8 3.25 -0.41 -10.60
CA LEU A 8 3.77 0.35 -11.74
C LEU A 8 5.16 -0.11 -12.19
N ASP A 9 5.83 -0.96 -11.42
CA ASP A 9 7.15 -1.51 -11.77
C ASP A 9 7.12 -2.42 -13.00
N SER A 10 5.95 -2.97 -13.34
CA SER A 10 5.75 -3.77 -14.55
C SER A 10 5.19 -2.96 -15.71
N ALA A 11 5.06 -1.64 -15.55
CA ALA A 11 4.54 -0.77 -16.61
C ALA A 11 5.53 -0.77 -17.78
N THR A 12 5.00 -0.88 -19.00
CA THR A 12 5.82 -0.73 -20.21
C THR A 12 6.20 0.74 -20.41
N ALA A 13 7.14 1.01 -21.33
CA ALA A 13 7.46 2.38 -21.69
C ALA A 13 6.25 3.12 -22.28
N ASP A 14 5.38 2.41 -23.02
CA ASP A 14 4.13 2.95 -23.53
C ASP A 14 3.15 3.28 -22.42
N ASP A 15 2.98 2.39 -21.43
CA ASP A 15 2.11 2.66 -20.27
C ASP A 15 2.58 3.91 -19.51
N ARG A 16 3.89 4.05 -19.30
CA ARG A 16 4.47 5.24 -18.66
C ARG A 16 4.18 6.50 -19.47
N ARG A 17 4.38 6.46 -20.79
CA ARG A 17 4.06 7.59 -21.67
C ARG A 17 2.58 7.96 -21.62
N LYS A 18 1.67 6.99 -21.64
CA LYS A 18 0.23 7.24 -21.51
C LYS A 18 -0.11 7.90 -20.17
N LEU A 19 0.49 7.43 -19.06
CA LEU A 19 0.29 8.04 -17.75
C LEU A 19 0.69 9.53 -17.74
N VAL A 20 1.79 9.88 -18.41
CA VAL A 20 2.27 11.27 -18.43
C VAL A 20 1.55 12.12 -19.47
N HIS A 21 1.44 11.66 -20.72
CA HIS A 21 0.92 12.44 -21.83
C HIS A 21 -0.61 12.43 -21.93
N ASP A 22 -1.25 11.27 -21.74
CA ASP A 22 -2.69 11.15 -21.94
C ASP A 22 -3.46 11.50 -20.66
N TYR A 23 -2.98 10.97 -19.52
CA TYR A 23 -3.62 11.19 -18.22
C TYR A 23 -3.08 12.41 -17.46
N GLY A 24 -1.95 12.98 -17.91
CA GLY A 24 -1.35 14.15 -17.28
C GLY A 24 -0.92 13.91 -15.84
N ILE A 25 -0.57 12.68 -15.44
CA ILE A 25 -0.25 12.36 -14.05
C ILE A 25 0.94 13.19 -13.58
N ASN A 26 0.73 14.00 -12.55
CA ASN A 26 1.74 14.87 -11.96
C ASN A 26 2.41 14.21 -10.74
N ILE A 27 1.62 13.55 -9.89
CA ILE A 27 2.11 12.90 -8.67
C ILE A 27 1.67 11.44 -8.60
N VAL A 28 2.61 10.58 -8.17
CA VAL A 28 2.35 9.17 -7.87
C VAL A 28 2.55 8.91 -6.39
N ILE A 29 1.52 8.37 -5.72
CA ILE A 29 1.60 7.95 -4.32
C ILE A 29 1.77 6.43 -4.26
N GLY A 30 2.93 5.98 -3.81
CA GLY A 30 3.26 4.57 -3.62
C GLY A 30 2.98 4.11 -2.19
N LEU A 31 2.03 3.17 -2.02
CA LEU A 31 1.63 2.65 -0.70
C LEU A 31 2.35 1.33 -0.33
N ARG A 32 3.46 1.03 -0.98
CA ARG A 32 4.22 -0.22 -0.80
C ARG A 32 5.17 -0.14 0.39
N THR A 33 5.65 -1.29 0.87
CA THR A 33 6.51 -1.35 2.07
C THR A 33 7.99 -1.48 1.72
N LYS A 34 8.88 -1.04 2.63
CA LYS A 34 10.34 -1.08 2.43
C LYS A 34 10.91 -2.45 2.01
N PRO A 35 10.48 -3.60 2.55
CA PRO A 35 10.99 -4.91 2.10
C PRO A 35 10.69 -5.20 0.63
N GLU A 36 9.55 -4.74 0.12
CA GLU A 36 9.20 -4.87 -1.30
C GLU A 36 10.09 -4.01 -2.21
N HIS A 37 10.64 -2.90 -1.68
CA HIS A 37 11.61 -2.03 -2.36
C HIS A 37 13.04 -2.58 -2.28
N ILE A 38 13.49 -3.03 -1.09
CA ILE A 38 14.87 -3.52 -0.85
C ILE A 38 15.18 -4.80 -1.64
N ILE A 39 14.22 -5.74 -1.74
CA ILE A 39 14.37 -6.95 -2.56
C ILE A 39 14.61 -6.60 -4.04
N ARG A 40 14.25 -5.39 -4.48
CA ARG A 40 14.26 -4.98 -5.88
C ARG A 40 15.31 -3.95 -6.24
N GLU A 41 15.72 -3.08 -5.33
CA GLU A 41 16.99 -2.34 -5.47
C GLU A 41 18.14 -3.32 -5.71
N GLN A 42 18.15 -4.46 -4.99
CA GLN A 42 19.13 -5.53 -5.18
C GLN A 42 18.98 -6.29 -6.53
N ARG A 43 17.86 -6.15 -7.24
CA ARG A 43 17.60 -6.80 -8.55
C ARG A 43 17.69 -5.83 -9.73
N GLY A 44 18.18 -4.60 -9.53
CA GLY A 44 18.40 -3.64 -10.62
C GLY A 44 17.11 -3.08 -11.27
N HIS A 45 15.96 -3.18 -10.61
CA HIS A 45 14.72 -2.52 -11.07
C HIS A 45 14.50 -1.26 -10.24
N TYR A 46 15.18 -0.18 -10.63
CA TYR A 46 15.07 1.12 -9.99
C TYR A 46 13.84 1.88 -10.47
N GLY A 47 12.97 2.25 -9.53
CA GLY A 47 11.86 3.18 -9.76
C GLY A 47 10.70 2.61 -10.57
N ASN A 48 9.61 3.36 -10.62
CA ASN A 48 8.49 3.13 -11.55
C ASN A 48 8.81 3.70 -12.95
N GLY A 49 10.00 4.27 -13.17
CA GLY A 49 10.44 4.94 -14.40
C GLY A 49 9.70 6.24 -14.73
N LEU A 50 8.82 6.71 -13.83
CA LEU A 50 8.02 7.93 -14.03
C LEU A 50 8.76 9.18 -13.55
N ASP A 51 9.69 9.03 -12.59
CA ASP A 51 10.54 10.13 -12.11
C ASP A 51 11.40 10.71 -13.25
N GLU A 52 11.88 9.88 -14.17
CA GLU A 52 12.62 10.29 -15.38
C GLU A 52 11.75 11.07 -16.38
N LEU A 53 10.42 10.92 -16.29
CA LEU A 53 9.45 11.61 -17.14
C LEU A 53 8.86 12.85 -16.44
N GLY A 54 9.47 13.30 -15.33
CA GLY A 54 9.07 14.50 -14.61
C GLY A 54 7.91 14.31 -13.63
N VAL A 55 7.46 13.07 -13.40
CA VAL A 55 6.40 12.78 -12.43
C VAL A 55 7.00 12.64 -11.04
N ARG A 56 6.43 13.32 -10.04
CA ARG A 56 6.93 13.21 -8.67
C ARG A 56 6.37 11.98 -7.97
N THR A 57 7.24 11.03 -7.60
CA THR A 57 6.85 9.89 -6.77
C THR A 57 7.01 10.16 -5.27
N VAL A 58 5.95 9.93 -4.50
CA VAL A 58 5.95 9.99 -3.03
C VAL A 58 5.61 8.62 -2.46
N ASN A 59 6.52 8.04 -1.67
CA ASN A 59 6.33 6.73 -1.07
C ASN A 59 5.84 6.86 0.38
N VAL A 60 4.62 6.39 0.62
CA VAL A 60 4.01 6.31 1.95
C VAL A 60 3.94 4.85 2.39
N HIS A 61 4.84 4.46 3.29
CA HIS A 61 5.02 3.07 3.68
C HIS A 61 3.91 2.58 4.62
N PHE A 62 2.82 2.04 4.04
CA PHE A 62 1.58 1.69 4.74
C PHE A 62 1.68 0.57 5.80
N ILE A 63 2.85 -0.05 6.01
CA ILE A 63 3.08 -0.98 7.14
C ILE A 63 4.04 -0.28 8.10
N SER A 64 3.46 0.30 9.15
CA SER A 64 4.20 0.95 10.22
C SER A 64 4.86 -0.08 11.14
N LYS A 65 5.95 0.28 11.83
CA LYS A 65 6.52 -0.56 12.90
C LYS A 65 5.48 -0.89 13.98
N LYS A 66 4.50 0.00 14.21
CA LYS A 66 3.40 -0.21 15.15
C LYS A 66 2.49 -1.34 14.68
N PHE A 67 2.15 -1.38 13.39
CA PHE A 67 1.39 -2.46 12.79
C PHE A 67 2.11 -3.80 12.90
N GLU A 68 3.41 -3.84 12.55
CA GLU A 68 4.23 -5.06 12.70
C GLU A 68 4.26 -5.55 14.16
N MET A 69 4.48 -4.64 15.12
CA MET A 69 4.48 -4.97 16.53
C MET A 69 3.11 -5.45 17.01
N ALA A 70 2.02 -4.84 16.54
CA ALA A 70 0.66 -5.26 16.86
C ALA A 70 0.35 -6.67 16.33
N LEU A 71 0.86 -7.03 15.15
CA LEU A 71 0.76 -8.40 14.62
C LEU A 71 1.58 -9.40 15.45
N VAL A 72 2.82 -9.05 15.80
CA VAL A 72 3.69 -9.94 16.60
C VAL A 72 3.14 -10.15 18.00
N LYS A 73 2.55 -9.13 18.63
CA LYS A 73 1.91 -9.25 19.96
C LYS A 73 0.72 -10.21 20.01
N GLN A 74 0.14 -10.54 18.85
CA GLN A 74 -0.96 -11.50 18.75
C GLN A 74 -0.48 -12.94 18.58
N LEU A 75 0.82 -13.15 18.37
CA LEU A 75 1.41 -14.47 18.38
C LEU A 75 1.54 -14.98 19.82
N GLY A 76 1.44 -16.29 20.00
CA GLY A 76 1.83 -16.92 21.25
C GLY A 76 3.31 -16.67 21.54
N TRP A 77 3.68 -16.54 22.81
CA TRP A 77 5.06 -16.32 23.24
C TRP A 77 6.09 -17.29 22.61
N TRP A 78 5.73 -18.57 22.41
CA TRP A 78 6.57 -19.53 21.69
C TRP A 78 6.81 -19.17 20.23
N ASP A 79 5.79 -18.68 19.54
CA ASP A 79 5.90 -18.21 18.15
C ASP A 79 6.73 -16.92 18.08
N VAL A 80 6.60 -16.04 19.08
CA VAL A 80 7.44 -14.84 19.20
C VAL A 80 8.91 -15.22 19.36
N ILE A 81 9.23 -16.14 20.28
CA ILE A 81 10.59 -16.66 20.47
C ILE A 81 11.11 -17.24 19.14
N LYS A 82 10.30 -18.06 18.46
CA LYS A 82 10.66 -18.65 17.17
C LYS A 82 10.92 -17.61 16.09
N VAL A 83 10.09 -16.57 15.99
CA VAL A 83 10.27 -15.45 15.06
C VAL A 83 11.57 -14.69 15.36
N VAL A 84 11.84 -14.39 16.63
CA VAL A 84 13.07 -13.69 17.06
C VAL A 84 14.31 -14.50 16.71
N VAL A 85 14.32 -15.80 17.03
CA VAL A 85 15.41 -16.72 16.69
C VAL A 85 15.62 -16.74 15.17
N LEU A 86 14.58 -16.94 14.37
CA LEU A 86 14.69 -16.93 12.91
C LEU A 86 15.22 -15.60 12.37
N MET A 87 14.85 -14.47 12.97
CA MET A 87 15.35 -13.16 12.59
C MET A 87 16.84 -12.98 12.92
N ILE A 88 17.31 -13.48 14.07
CA ILE A 88 18.73 -13.46 14.46
C ILE A 88 19.58 -14.30 13.50
N PHE A 89 19.09 -15.49 13.11
CA PHE A 89 19.76 -16.38 12.17
C PHE A 89 19.57 -15.99 10.69
N GLY A 90 18.96 -14.84 10.39
CA GLY A 90 18.81 -14.34 9.03
C GLY A 90 17.68 -14.97 8.19
N PHE A 91 16.88 -15.86 8.76
CA PHE A 91 15.73 -16.52 8.11
C PHE A 91 14.47 -15.64 8.06
N ARG A 92 14.60 -14.41 7.54
CA ARG A 92 13.54 -13.39 7.52
C ARG A 92 12.28 -13.87 6.81
N ALA A 93 12.42 -14.56 5.68
CA ALA A 93 11.28 -15.07 4.91
C ALA A 93 10.44 -16.07 5.71
N THR A 94 11.11 -16.98 6.44
CA THR A 94 10.44 -17.97 7.30
C THR A 94 9.75 -17.30 8.48
N ALA A 95 10.37 -16.29 9.09
CA ALA A 95 9.77 -15.52 10.17
C ALA A 95 8.49 -14.79 9.71
N ILE A 96 8.54 -14.13 8.56
CA ILE A 96 7.38 -13.44 7.96
C ILE A 96 6.27 -14.44 7.64
N ARG A 97 6.61 -15.63 7.14
CA ARG A 97 5.63 -16.69 6.86
C ARG A 97 4.86 -17.13 8.11
N ILE A 98 5.53 -17.26 9.26
CA ILE A 98 4.86 -17.61 10.53
C ILE A 98 3.83 -16.55 10.93
N ILE A 99 4.22 -15.27 10.87
CA ILE A 99 3.31 -14.15 11.16
C ILE A 99 2.13 -14.17 10.18
N GLY A 100 2.41 -14.39 8.89
CA GLY A 100 1.40 -14.49 7.83
C GLY A 100 0.39 -15.61 8.05
N GLU A 101 0.86 -16.83 8.32
CA GLU A 101 0.02 -18.01 8.48
C GLU A 101 -0.82 -17.95 9.77
N LYS A 102 -0.25 -17.44 10.87
CA LYS A 102 -0.91 -17.48 12.18
C LYS A 102 -1.78 -16.25 12.48
N VAL A 103 -1.39 -15.07 12.00
CA VAL A 103 -2.06 -13.81 12.35
C VAL A 103 -2.82 -13.20 11.17
N VAL A 104 -2.16 -13.12 10.00
CA VAL A 104 -2.76 -12.48 8.82
C VAL A 104 -3.89 -13.35 8.25
N LYS A 105 -3.70 -14.67 8.20
CA LYS A 105 -4.72 -15.62 7.73
C LYS A 105 -5.94 -15.69 8.65
N SER A 106 -5.75 -15.59 9.97
CA SER A 106 -6.83 -15.68 10.96
C SER A 106 -7.69 -14.43 11.03
N LYS A 107 -7.13 -13.23 10.79
CA LYS A 107 -7.88 -11.96 10.74
C LYS A 107 -8.71 -11.77 9.48
N GLY A 108 -8.33 -12.42 8.38
CA GLY A 108 -8.91 -12.16 7.06
C GLY A 108 -8.72 -10.71 6.59
N LEU A 109 -9.30 -10.39 5.43
CA LEU A 109 -9.07 -9.10 4.78
C LEU A 109 -9.69 -7.91 5.53
N ALA A 110 -10.86 -8.12 6.13
CA ALA A 110 -11.54 -7.10 6.93
C ALA A 110 -10.75 -6.77 8.21
N GLY A 111 -10.26 -7.79 8.91
CA GLY A 111 -9.45 -7.59 10.12
C GLY A 111 -8.13 -6.86 9.85
N LEU A 112 -7.51 -7.10 8.69
CA LEU A 112 -6.32 -6.34 8.26
C LEU A 112 -6.64 -4.89 7.90
N SER A 113 -7.80 -4.64 7.29
CA SER A 113 -8.24 -3.28 6.98
C SER A 113 -8.52 -2.48 8.26
N LEU A 114 -9.16 -3.10 9.26
CA LEU A 114 -9.39 -2.52 10.59
C LEU A 114 -8.07 -2.25 11.32
N ALA A 115 -7.15 -3.22 11.35
CA ALA A 115 -5.83 -3.02 11.95
C ALA A 115 -5.04 -1.90 11.24
N SER A 116 -5.21 -1.75 9.93
CA SER A 116 -4.59 -0.64 9.19
C SER A 116 -5.15 0.72 9.61
N LEU A 117 -6.46 0.82 9.88
CA LEU A 117 -7.07 2.04 10.41
C LEU A 117 -6.55 2.37 11.82
N GLU A 118 -6.34 1.35 12.65
CA GLU A 118 -5.90 1.50 14.03
C GLU A 118 -4.41 1.87 14.13
N TYR A 119 -3.55 1.28 13.29
CA TYR A 119 -2.09 1.37 13.45
C TYR A 119 -1.36 2.15 12.35
N CYS A 120 -2.03 2.54 11.26
CA CYS A 120 -1.43 3.27 10.13
C CYS A 120 -1.99 4.70 9.96
N GLY A 121 -2.38 5.34 11.06
CA GLY A 121 -2.96 6.69 11.05
C GLY A 121 -2.05 7.77 10.46
N GLU A 122 -0.75 7.72 10.73
CA GLU A 122 0.23 8.66 10.19
C GLU A 122 0.38 8.52 8.67
N GLU A 123 0.39 7.28 8.18
CA GLU A 123 0.47 6.98 6.75
C GLU A 123 -0.80 7.40 6.01
N ILE A 124 -1.97 7.16 6.62
CA ILE A 124 -3.25 7.65 6.09
C ILE A 124 -3.24 9.18 6.05
N ARG A 125 -2.85 9.84 7.14
CA ARG A 125 -2.74 11.30 7.23
C ARG A 125 -1.83 11.86 6.14
N SER A 126 -0.60 11.37 6.05
CA SER A 126 0.37 11.82 5.06
C SER A 126 -0.15 11.65 3.62
N SER A 127 -0.85 10.54 3.34
CA SER A 127 -1.48 10.34 2.03
C SER A 127 -2.60 11.35 1.77
N LEU A 128 -3.44 11.63 2.77
CA LEU A 128 -4.53 12.61 2.65
C LEU A 128 -4.00 14.04 2.52
N GLU A 129 -2.93 14.40 3.21
CA GLU A 129 -2.28 15.71 3.09
C GLU A 129 -1.83 16.00 1.65
N ILE A 130 -1.24 15.00 0.97
CA ILE A 130 -0.90 15.12 -0.46
C ILE A 130 -2.16 15.29 -1.32
N LEU A 131 -3.23 14.57 -1.00
CA LEU A 131 -4.50 14.66 -1.75
C LEU A 131 -5.25 15.97 -1.51
N CYS A 132 -4.93 16.71 -0.46
CA CYS A 132 -5.47 18.04 -0.19
C CYS A 132 -4.73 19.14 -0.97
N ASP A 133 -3.52 18.89 -1.45
CA ASP A 133 -2.76 19.83 -2.26
C ASP A 133 -3.30 19.87 -3.70
N GLN A 134 -3.88 20.99 -4.12
CA GLN A 134 -4.42 21.14 -5.47
C GLN A 134 -3.34 21.07 -6.55
N SER A 135 -2.10 21.49 -6.23
CA SER A 135 -0.98 21.44 -7.17
C SER A 135 -0.50 20.01 -7.43
N ALA A 136 -0.86 19.05 -6.57
CA ALA A 136 -0.52 17.64 -6.74
C ALA A 136 -1.29 16.96 -7.89
N TYR A 137 -2.43 17.52 -8.30
CA TYR A 137 -3.30 16.89 -9.28
C TYR A 137 -2.81 17.08 -10.72
N PRO A 138 -3.07 16.11 -11.61
CA PRO A 138 -3.67 14.78 -11.38
C PRO A 138 -2.80 13.78 -10.60
N VAL A 139 -3.39 13.07 -9.64
CA VAL A 139 -2.69 12.13 -8.74
C VAL A 139 -3.00 10.68 -9.10
N LEU A 140 -2.01 9.80 -9.07
CA LEU A 140 -2.16 8.34 -9.19
C LEU A 140 -1.71 7.64 -7.90
N MET A 141 -2.60 6.89 -7.25
CA MET A 141 -2.26 6.08 -6.08
C MET A 141 -2.11 4.61 -6.42
N HIS A 142 -1.03 3.97 -5.97
CA HIS A 142 -0.81 2.57 -6.28
C HIS A 142 -0.34 1.76 -5.08
N CYS A 143 -0.60 0.46 -5.11
CA CYS A 143 0.00 -0.50 -4.17
C CYS A 143 0.52 -1.73 -4.92
N THR A 144 0.43 -2.92 -4.32
CA THR A 144 0.77 -4.16 -5.03
C THR A 144 -0.36 -4.55 -5.98
N GLN A 145 -1.53 -4.93 -5.48
CA GLN A 145 -2.65 -5.32 -6.36
C GLN A 145 -3.58 -4.15 -6.71
N GLY A 146 -3.34 -2.97 -6.14
CA GLY A 146 -4.24 -1.84 -6.33
C GLY A 146 -5.61 -2.02 -5.67
N LYS A 147 -5.79 -3.01 -4.78
CA LYS A 147 -7.07 -3.39 -4.16
C LYS A 147 -7.16 -3.09 -2.66
N ASP A 148 -6.12 -3.43 -1.90
CA ASP A 148 -6.21 -3.44 -0.43
C ASP A 148 -5.90 -2.08 0.18
N ARG A 149 -4.64 -1.66 0.12
CA ARG A 149 -4.15 -0.39 0.71
C ARG A 149 -4.72 0.83 -0.01
N THR A 150 -4.63 0.85 -1.34
CA THR A 150 -5.28 1.88 -2.17
C THR A 150 -6.80 1.87 -2.01
N GLY A 151 -7.40 0.69 -1.87
CA GLY A 151 -8.84 0.57 -1.61
C GLY A 151 -9.26 1.18 -0.28
N LEU A 152 -8.52 0.91 0.79
CA LEU A 152 -8.78 1.51 2.10
C LEU A 152 -8.73 3.04 2.02
N LEU A 153 -7.67 3.59 1.44
CA LEU A 153 -7.52 5.04 1.29
C LEU A 153 -8.60 5.66 0.40
N SER A 154 -8.99 4.99 -0.70
CA SER A 154 -10.12 5.43 -1.54
C SER A 154 -11.44 5.46 -0.76
N ILE A 155 -11.73 4.44 0.06
CA ILE A 155 -12.94 4.40 0.88
C ILE A 155 -12.95 5.56 1.85
N LEU A 156 -11.84 5.77 2.58
CA LEU A 156 -11.74 6.85 3.55
C LEU A 156 -11.96 8.22 2.88
N LEU A 157 -11.34 8.45 1.72
CA LEU A 157 -11.53 9.68 0.97
C LEU A 157 -12.99 9.87 0.53
N LEU A 158 -13.63 8.83 -0.04
CA LEU A 158 -15.03 8.91 -0.46
C LEU A 158 -15.99 9.14 0.72
N LEU A 159 -15.70 8.55 1.88
CA LEU A 159 -16.45 8.79 3.12
C LEU A 159 -16.28 10.25 3.61
N LEU A 160 -15.05 10.79 3.56
CA LEU A 160 -14.77 12.18 3.91
C LEU A 160 -15.49 13.16 2.96
N LEU A 161 -15.59 12.81 1.68
CA LEU A 161 -16.35 13.53 0.66
C LEU A 161 -17.87 13.31 0.76
N LYS A 162 -18.34 12.58 1.78
CA LYS A 162 -19.76 12.28 2.03
C LYS A 162 -20.46 11.59 0.85
N VAL A 163 -19.72 10.79 0.09
CA VAL A 163 -20.29 10.00 -1.00
C VAL A 163 -21.20 8.91 -0.41
N PRO A 164 -22.40 8.67 -0.98
CA PRO A 164 -23.31 7.65 -0.48
C PRO A 164 -22.67 6.26 -0.39
N ILE A 165 -22.94 5.54 0.70
CA ILE A 165 -22.34 4.23 0.99
C ILE A 165 -22.57 3.24 -0.16
N ASP A 166 -23.71 3.28 -0.84
CA ASP A 166 -24.00 2.37 -1.95
C ASP A 166 -23.11 2.64 -3.18
N ALA A 167 -22.78 3.89 -3.45
CA ALA A 167 -21.82 4.25 -4.50
C ALA A 167 -20.39 3.80 -4.14
N ILE A 168 -20.01 3.91 -2.85
CA ILE A 168 -18.73 3.39 -2.35
C ILE A 168 -18.68 1.87 -2.50
N LYS A 169 -19.72 1.15 -2.07
CA LYS A 169 -19.83 -0.31 -2.22
C LYS A 169 -19.75 -0.74 -3.68
N LYS A 170 -20.44 -0.04 -4.59
CA LYS A 170 -20.37 -0.30 -6.04
C LYS A 170 -18.93 -0.16 -6.55
N THR A 171 -18.23 0.89 -6.13
CA THR A 171 -16.82 1.13 -6.47
C THR A 171 -15.90 0.01 -5.96
N LEU A 172 -16.17 -0.55 -4.77
CA LEU A 172 -15.41 -1.66 -4.21
C LEU A 172 -15.67 -2.99 -4.90
N ARG A 173 -16.92 -3.27 -5.26
CA ARG A 173 -17.29 -4.49 -6.00
C ARG A 173 -16.62 -4.53 -7.37
N ALA A 174 -16.56 -3.39 -8.06
CA ALA A 174 -15.81 -3.27 -9.32
C ALA A 174 -14.31 -3.59 -9.18
N GLN A 175 -13.78 -3.61 -7.96
CA GLN A 175 -12.38 -3.93 -7.63
C GLN A 175 -12.20 -5.37 -7.10
N GLY A 176 -13.27 -6.18 -7.15
CA GLY A 176 -13.28 -7.55 -6.65
C GLY A 176 -13.19 -7.67 -5.12
N LYS A 177 -13.51 -6.60 -4.37
CA LYS A 177 -13.75 -6.70 -2.91
C LYS A 177 -15.22 -7.10 -2.70
N VAL A 178 -15.42 -8.24 -2.03
CA VAL A 178 -16.73 -8.77 -1.62
C VAL A 178 -16.98 -8.31 -0.19
#